data_AF-A0A963KZ84-F1
#
_entry.id   AF-A0A963KZ84-F1
#
_cell.length_a   1.000
_cell.length_b   1.000
_cell.length_c   1.000
_cell.angle_alpha   90.00
_cell.angle_beta   90.00
_cell.angle_gamma   90.00
#
_symmetry.space_group_name_H-M   'P 1'
#
loop_
_entity.id
_entity.type
_entity.pdbx_description
1 polymer ?
#
loop_
_entity_poly.entity_id
_entity_poly.type
_entity_poly.pdbx_seq_one_letter_code
_entity_poly.pdbx_strand_id
1 'polypeptide(L)'
;MSSQSLDEQLFSAVQSLLKAPLPVCDESLDSMAGVKGAYALAIQLDSEVPVRLGGKSHVIAPGQYIYAGSAKGPGGIGARVRRHLRRDKRLHWHVDSLTMAASRIDAFALPGQTECSIVERLGGTPLLQHAIAGFGSSDCAKCPSHLLKFDPTPRGG
;
A
#
# COMPACT_ATOMS: atom_id res chain seq x y z
N MET A 1 23.24 1.37 9.33
CA MET A 1 22.29 2.42 8.92
C MET A 1 20.91 1.86 9.21
N SER A 2 20.31 2.33 10.30
CA SER A 2 19.26 1.61 11.05
C SER A 2 17.91 1.61 10.32
N SER A 3 17.13 0.54 10.43
CA SER A 3 15.80 0.40 9.79
C SER A 3 14.87 1.59 10.06
N GLN A 4 15.00 2.23 11.23
CA GLN A 4 14.29 3.45 11.61
C GLN A 4 14.46 4.61 10.62
N SER A 5 15.66 4.80 10.04
CA SER A 5 15.89 5.90 9.10
C SER A 5 15.20 5.68 7.74
N LEU A 6 14.93 4.42 7.38
CA LEU A 6 14.23 4.09 6.13
C LEU A 6 12.71 4.25 6.30
N ASP A 7 12.17 3.85 7.45
CA ASP A 7 10.77 4.08 7.81
C ASP A 7 10.43 5.57 7.81
N GLU A 8 11.28 6.42 8.41
CA GLU A 8 11.11 7.87 8.41
C GLU A 8 11.15 8.47 7.00
N GLN A 9 12.07 8.01 6.13
CA GLN A 9 12.15 8.47 4.75
C GLN A 9 10.90 8.08 3.96
N LEU A 10 10.41 6.85 4.10
CA LEU A 10 9.20 6.41 3.44
C LEU A 10 7.98 7.21 3.92
N PHE A 11 7.84 7.38 5.23
CA PHE A 11 6.75 8.15 5.82
C PHE A 11 6.78 9.61 5.35
N SER A 12 7.95 10.26 5.38
CA SER A 12 8.16 11.61 4.87
C SER A 12 7.86 11.72 3.38
N ALA A 13 8.28 10.74 2.57
CA ALA A 13 7.97 10.71 1.14
C ALA A 13 6.46 10.62 0.90
N VAL A 14 5.76 9.73 1.61
CA VAL A 14 4.30 9.60 1.51
C VAL A 14 3.60 10.91 1.90
N GLN A 15 4.00 11.53 3.01
CA GLN A 15 3.42 12.80 3.46
C GLN A 15 3.67 13.96 2.48
N SER A 16 4.86 14.01 1.87
CA SER A 16 5.22 15.08 0.94
C SER A 16 4.63 14.90 -0.46
N LEU A 17 4.48 13.66 -0.94
CA LEU A 17 4.08 13.37 -2.31
C LEU A 17 2.56 13.26 -2.47
N LEU A 18 1.87 12.81 -1.43
CA LEU A 18 0.43 12.70 -1.43
C LEU A 18 -0.22 14.02 -0.97
N LYS A 19 -1.36 14.36 -1.56
CA LYS A 19 -2.12 15.55 -1.15
C LYS A 19 -2.88 15.25 0.13
N ALA A 20 -2.46 15.82 1.26
CA ALA A 20 -3.11 15.71 2.56
C ALA A 20 -3.44 14.24 2.98
N PRO A 21 -2.45 13.32 3.00
CA PRO A 21 -2.69 11.99 3.52
C PRO A 21 -2.97 12.08 5.02
N LEU A 22 -4.07 11.47 5.45
CA LEU A 22 -4.43 11.37 6.87
C LEU A 22 -3.87 10.07 7.43
N PRO A 23 -2.91 10.09 8.37
CA PRO A 23 -2.48 8.88 9.05
C PRO A 23 -3.66 8.23 9.76
N VAL A 24 -3.79 6.92 9.61
CA VAL A 24 -4.89 6.16 10.19
C VAL A 24 -4.41 5.45 11.45
N CYS A 25 -4.93 5.88 12.60
CA CYS A 25 -4.88 5.18 13.87
C CYS A 25 -6.26 4.57 14.21
N ASP A 26 -6.32 3.72 15.25
CA ASP A 26 -7.57 3.05 15.66
C ASP A 26 -8.72 4.04 15.89
N GLU A 27 -8.46 5.17 16.56
CA GLU A 27 -9.45 6.22 16.81
C GLU A 27 -9.98 6.87 15.53
N SER A 28 -9.10 7.08 14.53
CA SER A 28 -9.48 7.71 13.27
C SER A 28 -10.30 6.80 12.35
N LEU A 29 -10.21 5.47 12.51
CA LEU A 29 -10.91 4.51 11.65
C LEU A 29 -12.42 4.63 11.74
N ASP A 30 -12.95 4.93 12.93
CA ASP A 30 -14.38 5.09 13.15
C ASP A 30 -14.92 6.35 12.47
N SER A 31 -14.18 7.45 12.55
CA SER A 31 -14.53 8.69 11.85
C SER A 31 -14.43 8.56 10.32
N MET A 32 -13.73 7.53 9.81
CA MET A 32 -13.63 7.23 8.37
C MET A 32 -14.59 6.13 7.90
N ALA A 33 -15.49 5.67 8.76
CA ALA A 33 -16.55 4.74 8.37
C ALA A 33 -17.45 5.39 7.30
N GLY A 34 -17.60 4.72 6.16
CA GLY A 34 -18.42 5.20 5.05
C GLY A 34 -17.79 6.29 4.17
N VAL A 35 -16.63 6.84 4.56
CA VAL A 35 -15.90 7.83 3.75
C VAL A 35 -15.34 7.16 2.49
N LYS A 36 -15.72 7.67 1.31
CA LYS A 36 -15.23 7.15 0.02
C LYS A 36 -13.93 7.83 -0.39
N GLY A 37 -13.07 7.07 -1.05
CA GLY A 37 -11.82 7.58 -1.61
C GLY A 37 -10.84 6.46 -1.88
N ALA A 38 -9.57 6.72 -1.57
CA ALA A 38 -8.50 5.75 -1.66
C ALA A 38 -7.69 5.71 -0.35
N TYR A 39 -6.87 4.69 -0.20
CA TYR A 39 -5.95 4.55 0.92
C TYR A 39 -4.60 4.03 0.42
N ALA A 40 -3.54 4.35 1.15
CA ALA A 40 -2.22 3.79 0.97
C ALA A 40 -1.87 2.96 2.21
N LEU A 41 -1.32 1.77 2.02
CA LEU A 41 -0.77 0.94 3.10
C LEU A 41 0.75 0.91 2.96
N ALA A 42 1.47 1.34 3.98
CA ALA A 42 2.90 1.07 4.11
C ALA A 42 3.08 -0.27 4.81
N ILE A 43 3.71 -1.23 4.12
CA ILE A 43 3.82 -2.63 4.52
C ILE A 43 5.31 -2.95 4.64
N GLN A 44 5.72 -3.39 5.83
CA GLN A 44 7.06 -3.94 6.07
C GLN A 44 7.01 -5.46 6.02
N LEU A 45 7.85 -6.05 5.18
CA LEU A 45 8.02 -7.50 5.07
C LEU A 45 9.44 -7.87 5.51
N ASP A 46 9.55 -8.76 6.50
CA ASP A 46 10.83 -9.26 7.00
C ASP A 46 11.24 -10.60 6.38
N SER A 47 10.31 -11.24 5.66
CA SER A 47 10.53 -12.50 4.95
C SER A 47 9.86 -12.49 3.58
N GLU A 48 10.27 -13.42 2.71
CA GLU A 48 9.63 -13.62 1.42
C GLU A 48 8.14 -14.00 1.58
N VAL A 49 7.28 -13.43 0.74
CA VAL A 49 5.84 -13.70 0.75
C VAL A 49 5.41 -14.28 -0.60
N PRO A 50 4.91 -15.52 -0.64
CA PRO A 50 4.34 -16.08 -1.85
C PRO A 50 2.98 -15.45 -2.15
N VAL A 51 2.79 -15.00 -3.38
CA VAL A 51 1.52 -14.43 -3.86
C VAL A 51 1.11 -15.10 -5.16
N ARG A 52 -0.19 -15.30 -5.34
CA ARG A 52 -0.77 -15.78 -6.61
C ARG A 52 -1.41 -14.62 -7.34
N LEU A 53 -1.02 -14.41 -8.59
CA LEU A 53 -1.56 -13.37 -9.46
C LEU A 53 -1.82 -13.96 -10.84
N GLY A 54 -3.06 -13.84 -11.35
CA GLY A 54 -3.41 -14.34 -12.69
C GLY A 54 -3.12 -15.84 -12.89
N GLY A 55 -3.23 -16.65 -11.84
CA GLY A 55 -2.94 -18.08 -11.88
C GLY A 55 -1.45 -18.45 -11.81
N LYS A 56 -0.54 -17.48 -11.76
CA LYS A 56 0.90 -17.70 -11.59
C LYS A 56 1.33 -17.44 -10.15
N SER A 57 2.32 -18.21 -9.69
CA SER A 57 2.97 -17.97 -8.40
C SER A 57 4.10 -16.97 -8.57
N HIS A 58 4.12 -15.96 -7.70
CA HIS A 58 5.17 -14.96 -7.59
C HIS A 58 5.67 -14.92 -6.14
N VAL A 59 6.88 -14.40 -5.94
CA VAL A 59 7.46 -14.18 -4.61
C VAL A 59 7.77 -12.70 -4.47
N ILE A 60 7.31 -12.11 -3.36
CA ILE A 60 7.65 -10.76 -2.96
C ILE A 60 8.78 -10.87 -1.95
N ALA A 61 9.94 -10.29 -2.27
CA ALA A 61 11.09 -10.26 -1.38
C ALA A 61 10.83 -9.43 -0.12
N PRO A 62 11.63 -9.59 0.95
CA PRO A 62 11.61 -8.69 2.09
C PRO A 62 11.86 -7.22 1.68
N GLY A 63 11.28 -6.29 2.43
CA GLY A 63 11.43 -4.85 2.22
C GLY A 63 10.17 -4.05 2.55
N GLN A 64 10.23 -2.77 2.20
CA GLN A 64 9.14 -1.81 2.40
C GLN A 64 8.33 -1.64 1.12
N TYR A 65 7.01 -1.68 1.26
CA TYR A 65 6.08 -1.59 0.15
C TYR A 65 4.97 -0.58 0.43
N ILE A 66 4.52 0.13 -0.60
CA ILE A 66 3.29 0.93 -0.56
C ILE A 66 2.26 0.28 -1.46
N TYR A 67 1.10 -0.07 -0.89
CA TYR A 67 -0.05 -0.51 -1.66
C TYR A 67 -1.12 0.57 -1.72
N ALA A 68 -1.58 0.93 -2.93
CA ALA A 68 -2.70 1.83 -3.13
C ALA A 68 -4.00 1.05 -3.37
N GLY A 69 -5.02 1.31 -2.56
CA GLY A 69 -6.32 0.65 -2.65
C GLY A 69 -7.48 1.62 -2.79
N SER A 70 -8.51 1.20 -3.51
CA SER A 70 -9.76 1.95 -3.64
C SER A 70 -10.74 1.62 -2.50
N ALA A 71 -11.50 2.61 -2.06
CA ALA A 71 -12.51 2.47 -1.00
C ALA A 71 -13.86 3.05 -1.44
N LYS A 72 -14.39 2.52 -2.55
CA LYS A 72 -15.68 2.94 -3.13
C LYS A 72 -16.88 2.12 -2.62
N GLY A 73 -16.62 0.96 -2.00
CA GLY A 73 -17.65 0.04 -1.52
C GLY A 73 -18.23 0.38 -0.14
N PRO A 74 -19.15 -0.46 0.37
CA PRO A 74 -19.78 -0.28 1.68
C PRO A 74 -18.73 -0.17 2.80
N GLY A 75 -18.96 0.76 3.73
CA GLY A 75 -18.04 1.01 4.86
C GLY A 75 -16.82 1.89 4.54
N GLY A 76 -16.59 2.25 3.27
CA GLY A 76 -15.59 3.25 2.88
C GLY A 76 -14.15 2.87 3.24
N ILE A 77 -13.32 3.89 3.46
CA ILE A 77 -11.89 3.76 3.79
C ILE A 77 -11.72 3.01 5.10
N GLY A 78 -12.45 3.42 6.16
CA GLY A 78 -12.32 2.83 7.50
C GLY A 78 -12.53 1.31 7.50
N ALA A 79 -13.58 0.81 6.83
CA ALA A 79 -13.83 -0.63 6.77
C ALA A 79 -12.73 -1.41 6.03
N ARG A 80 -12.18 -0.85 4.95
CA ARG A 80 -11.12 -1.51 4.17
C ARG A 80 -9.79 -1.52 4.90
N VAL A 81 -9.40 -0.38 5.45
CA VAL A 81 -8.16 -0.29 6.25
C VAL A 81 -8.24 -1.21 7.46
N ARG A 82 -9.35 -1.18 8.22
CA ARG A 82 -9.56 -2.08 9.37
C ARG A 82 -9.43 -3.55 9.00
N ARG A 83 -9.95 -3.96 7.84
CA ARG A 83 -9.78 -5.33 7.34
C ARG A 83 -8.32 -5.63 7.01
N HIS A 84 -7.58 -4.69 6.44
CA HIS A 84 -6.15 -4.87 6.13
C HIS A 84 -5.28 -4.96 7.38
N LEU A 85 -5.62 -4.27 8.44
CA LEU A 85 -4.91 -4.35 9.72
C LEU A 85 -5.14 -5.66 10.47
N ARG A 86 -6.23 -6.38 10.19
CA ARG A 86 -6.48 -7.71 10.78
C ARG A 86 -5.52 -8.76 10.21
N ARG A 87 -4.82 -9.48 11.07
CA ARG A 87 -3.95 -10.60 10.66
C ARG A 87 -4.72 -11.88 10.35
N ASP A 88 -5.72 -12.22 11.16
CA ASP A 88 -6.57 -13.38 10.91
C ASP A 88 -7.78 -13.01 10.04
N LYS A 89 -7.66 -13.33 8.75
CA LYS A 89 -8.70 -13.11 7.74
C LYS A 89 -8.56 -14.10 6.60
N ARG A 90 -9.68 -14.39 5.94
CA ARG A 90 -9.67 -15.11 4.67
C ARG A 90 -9.04 -14.24 3.58
N LEU A 91 -8.12 -14.81 2.80
CA LEU A 91 -7.57 -14.23 1.58
C LEU A 91 -8.70 -13.87 0.62
N HIS A 92 -8.93 -12.57 0.43
CA HIS A 92 -9.92 -12.06 -0.52
C HIS A 92 -9.27 -11.14 -1.56
N TRP A 93 -8.22 -10.40 -1.18
CA TRP A 93 -7.45 -9.55 -2.09
C TRP A 93 -5.98 -9.96 -2.15
N HIS A 94 -5.30 -9.69 -3.26
CA HIS A 94 -3.87 -10.02 -3.40
C HIS A 94 -3.00 -9.41 -2.29
N VAL A 95 -3.35 -8.20 -1.82
CA VAL A 95 -2.63 -7.54 -0.71
C VAL A 95 -2.87 -8.21 0.65
N ASP A 96 -3.92 -9.04 0.80
CA ASP A 96 -4.17 -9.76 2.05
C ASP A 96 -2.98 -10.68 2.38
N SER A 97 -2.36 -11.33 1.38
CA SER A 97 -1.13 -12.14 1.59
C SER A 97 0.00 -11.35 2.24
N LEU A 98 0.21 -10.10 1.79
CA LEU A 98 1.27 -9.23 2.33
C LEU A 98 0.90 -8.77 3.73
N THR A 99 -0.32 -8.26 3.93
CA THR A 99 -0.75 -7.72 5.24
C THR A 99 -0.82 -8.79 6.33
N MET A 100 -1.08 -10.05 5.98
CA MET A 100 -1.02 -11.15 6.96
C MET A 100 0.41 -11.52 7.35
N ALA A 101 1.36 -11.39 6.42
CA ALA A 101 2.78 -11.70 6.64
C ALA A 101 3.61 -10.49 7.12
N ALA A 102 3.03 -9.29 7.11
CA ALA A 102 3.72 -8.06 7.46
C ALA A 102 4.06 -7.99 8.95
N SER A 103 5.30 -7.62 9.25
CA SER A 103 5.72 -7.31 10.61
C SER A 103 5.15 -5.99 11.08
N ARG A 104 4.98 -5.03 10.16
CA ARG A 104 4.39 -3.71 10.42
C ARG A 104 3.54 -3.23 9.25
N ILE A 105 2.41 -2.58 9.57
CA ILE A 105 1.52 -1.94 8.60
C ILE A 105 1.13 -0.56 9.14
N ASP A 106 1.38 0.49 8.36
CA ASP A 106 0.74 1.78 8.55
C ASP A 106 -0.25 2.04 7.42
N ALA A 107 -1.27 2.83 7.69
CA ALA A 107 -2.26 3.21 6.71
C ALA A 107 -2.42 4.73 6.64
N PHE A 108 -2.63 5.21 5.43
CA PHE A 108 -2.96 6.60 5.13
C PHE A 108 -4.27 6.63 4.36
N ALA A 109 -5.20 7.44 4.83
CA ALA A 109 -6.46 7.67 4.17
C ALA A 109 -6.36 8.90 3.26
N LEU A 110 -6.93 8.77 2.06
CA LEU A 110 -7.01 9.84 1.08
C LEU A 110 -8.46 9.98 0.60
N PRO A 111 -9.33 10.63 1.41
CA PRO A 111 -10.71 10.89 1.04
C PRO A 111 -10.81 11.63 -0.29
N GLY A 112 -11.76 11.23 -1.14
CA GLY A 112 -11.98 11.86 -2.45
C GLY A 112 -10.89 11.63 -3.50
N GLN A 113 -9.80 10.92 -3.17
CA GLN A 113 -8.75 10.57 -4.14
C GLN A 113 -8.96 9.17 -4.73
N THR A 114 -8.17 8.84 -5.76
CA THR A 114 -8.19 7.54 -6.42
C THR A 114 -6.87 6.80 -6.19
N GLU A 115 -6.94 5.48 -6.18
CA GLU A 115 -5.79 4.58 -6.15
C GLU A 115 -4.77 4.90 -7.26
N CYS A 116 -5.27 5.25 -8.45
CA CYS A 116 -4.43 5.65 -9.58
C CYS A 116 -3.63 6.92 -9.27
N SER A 117 -4.27 7.92 -8.65
CA SER A 117 -3.60 9.18 -8.31
C SER A 117 -2.52 9.02 -7.24
N ILE A 118 -2.67 8.05 -6.33
CA ILE A 118 -1.64 7.69 -5.35
C ILE A 118 -0.44 7.07 -6.09
N VAL A 119 -0.71 6.08 -6.94
CA VAL A 119 0.32 5.35 -7.68
C VAL A 119 1.09 6.26 -8.62
N GLU A 120 0.41 7.15 -9.33
CA GLU A 120 1.03 8.14 -10.22
C GLU A 120 1.98 9.08 -9.47
N ARG A 121 1.55 9.60 -8.31
CA ARG A 121 2.38 10.50 -7.50
C ARG A 121 3.61 9.81 -6.91
N LEU A 122 3.42 8.61 -6.40
CA LEU A 122 4.48 7.86 -5.73
C LEU A 122 5.44 7.20 -6.74
N GLY A 123 4.90 6.56 -7.78
CA GLY A 123 5.67 5.90 -8.83
C GLY A 123 6.40 6.85 -9.77
N GLY A 124 6.08 8.15 -9.76
CA GLY A 124 6.83 9.20 -10.45
C GLY A 124 8.15 9.57 -9.77
N THR A 125 8.53 8.89 -8.67
CA THR A 125 9.75 9.18 -7.91
C THR A 125 10.80 8.08 -8.08
N PRO A 126 12.10 8.39 -7.95
CA PRO A 126 13.15 7.37 -7.99
C PRO A 126 13.11 6.43 -6.77
N LEU A 127 12.41 6.82 -5.70
CA LEU A 127 12.34 6.09 -4.44
C LEU A 127 11.37 4.90 -4.46
N LEU A 128 10.39 4.90 -5.38
CA LEU A 128 9.30 3.93 -5.40
C LEU A 128 9.13 3.35 -6.80
N GLN A 129 9.17 2.03 -6.92
CA GLN A 129 9.10 1.32 -8.19
C GLN A 129 7.98 0.28 -8.17
N HIS A 130 7.31 0.03 -9.29
CA HIS A 130 6.28 -1.00 -9.38
C HIS A 130 6.87 -2.38 -9.06
N ALA A 131 6.32 -3.06 -8.04
CA ALA A 131 6.88 -4.30 -7.53
C ALA A 131 6.55 -5.51 -8.43
N ILE A 132 5.27 -5.68 -8.76
CA ILE A 132 4.76 -6.79 -9.58
C ILE A 132 3.68 -6.27 -10.52
N ALA A 133 3.88 -6.45 -11.83
CA ALA A 133 2.90 -6.05 -12.83
C ALA A 133 1.54 -6.74 -12.63
N GLY A 134 0.44 -5.98 -12.72
CA GLY A 134 -0.93 -6.44 -12.52
C GLY A 134 -1.37 -6.56 -11.06
N PHE A 135 -0.48 -6.32 -10.09
CA PHE A 135 -0.81 -6.46 -8.67
C PHE A 135 -1.76 -5.33 -8.22
N GLY A 136 -3.00 -5.70 -7.92
CA GLY A 136 -4.03 -4.77 -7.45
C GLY A 136 -4.54 -3.78 -8.51
N SER A 137 -4.05 -3.87 -9.75
CA SER A 137 -4.48 -3.07 -10.90
C SER A 137 -5.27 -3.88 -11.93
N SER A 138 -5.82 -5.03 -11.55
CA SER A 138 -6.54 -5.93 -12.48
C SER A 138 -7.78 -5.28 -13.12
N ASP A 139 -8.34 -4.25 -12.48
CA ASP A 139 -9.43 -3.40 -12.96
C ASP A 139 -8.95 -2.04 -13.52
N CYS A 140 -7.63 -1.81 -13.59
CA CYS A 140 -7.03 -0.56 -14.03
C CYS A 140 -6.05 -0.78 -15.19
N ALA A 141 -6.44 -0.36 -16.39
CA ALA A 141 -5.58 -0.44 -17.58
C ALA A 141 -4.43 0.60 -17.59
N LYS A 142 -4.45 1.59 -16.69
CA LYS A 142 -3.47 2.70 -16.68
C LYS A 142 -2.25 2.42 -15.81
N CYS A 143 -2.41 1.63 -14.75
CA CYS A 143 -1.36 1.43 -13.76
C CYS A 143 -0.68 0.06 -13.95
N PRO A 144 0.66 0.03 -14.14
CA PRO A 144 1.40 -1.23 -14.22
C PRO A 144 1.20 -2.09 -12.97
N SER A 145 1.15 -1.47 -11.80
CA SER A 145 0.90 -2.10 -10.51
C SER A 145 0.41 -1.07 -9.51
N HIS A 146 -0.51 -1.45 -8.62
CA HIS A 146 -0.86 -0.65 -7.44
C HIS A 146 0.02 -0.97 -6.22
N LEU A 147 0.99 -1.87 -6.36
CA LEU A 147 2.01 -2.17 -5.37
C LEU A 147 3.35 -1.57 -5.80
N LEU A 148 3.88 -0.68 -4.97
CA LEU A 148 5.17 -0.03 -5.14
C LEU A 148 6.14 -0.59 -4.09
N LYS A 149 7.36 -0.89 -4.49
CA LYS A 149 8.48 -1.21 -3.59
C LYS A 149 9.27 0.07 -3.34
N PHE A 150 9.53 0.36 -2.08
CA PHE A 150 10.45 1.43 -1.69
C PHE A 150 11.89 0.94 -1.82
N ASP A 151 12.69 1.66 -2.58
CA ASP A 151 14.11 1.40 -2.82
C ASP A 151 14.84 2.75 -2.82
N PRO A 152 15.33 3.21 -1.65
CA PRO A 152 16.00 4.50 -1.53
C PRO A 152 17.42 4.47 -2.08
N THR A 153 17.90 3.32 -2.54
CA THR A 153 19.20 3.21 -3.20
C THR A 153 19.06 3.82 -4.59
N PRO A 154 19.79 4.90 -4.92
CA PRO A 154 19.84 5.38 -6.29
C PRO A 154 20.43 4.25 -7.14
N ARG A 155 19.67 3.70 -8.09
CA ARG A 155 20.28 2.89 -9.13
C ARG A 155 21.12 3.84 -9.98
N GLY A 156 22.41 3.95 -9.65
CA GLY A 156 23.37 4.66 -10.49
C GLY A 156 23.33 4.06 -11.90
N GLY A 157 23.15 4.94 -12.89
CA GLY A 157 23.43 4.62 -14.29
C GLY A 157 24.93 4.62 -14.56
#